data_AF-A0A9X9L8X5-F1
#
_entry.id   AF-A0A9X9L8X5-F1
#
_cell.length_a   1.000
_cell.length_b   1.000
_cell.length_c   1.000
_cell.angle_alpha   90.00
_cell.angle_beta   90.00
_cell.angle_gamma   90.00
#
_symmetry.space_group_name_H-M   'P 1'
#
loop_
_entity.id
_entity.type
_entity.pdbx_description
1 polymer ?
#
loop_
_entity_poly.entity_id
_entity_poly.type
_entity_poly.pdbx_seq_one_letter_code
_entity_poly.pdbx_strand_id
1 'polypeptide(L)'
;KKKTIQCTYRHDLESFFYVFLVGCIEFEREDDAAEIEELQDWSSNRIFTSNGTKLACVTGFRSHILDIFSTSFFDLKDLAIKLRTILFGESTVEVGTPDDPNPMYE
;
A
#
# COMPACT_ATOMS: atom_id res chain seq x y z
N LYS A 1 -13.55 15.65 -20.40
CA LYS A 1 -13.17 14.23 -20.63
C LYS A 1 -13.05 13.55 -19.27
N LYS A 2 -13.86 12.52 -18.99
CA LYS A 2 -13.72 11.70 -17.78
C LYS A 2 -12.37 10.97 -17.92
N LYS A 3 -11.39 11.30 -17.08
CA LYS A 3 -10.16 10.49 -17.00
C LYS A 3 -10.59 9.15 -16.39
N THR A 4 -10.75 8.13 -17.23
CA THR A 4 -10.84 6.75 -16.75
C THR A 4 -9.46 6.36 -16.25
N ILE A 5 -9.38 5.94 -14.99
CA ILE A 5 -8.19 5.28 -14.46
C ILE A 5 -7.99 4.04 -15.35
N GLN A 6 -6.84 3.93 -16.01
CA GLN A 6 -6.49 2.70 -16.71
C GLN A 6 -6.34 1.62 -15.65
N CYS A 7 -7.17 0.59 -15.67
CA CYS A 7 -7.04 -0.56 -14.79
C CYS A 7 -6.02 -1.50 -15.42
N THR A 8 -4.82 -1.57 -14.86
CA THR A 8 -3.74 -2.46 -15.31
C THR A 8 -3.45 -3.51 -14.24
N TYR A 9 -2.81 -4.62 -14.61
CA TYR A 9 -2.37 -5.63 -13.63
C TYR A 9 -1.52 -5.00 -12.51
N ARG A 10 -0.75 -3.96 -12.85
CA ARG A 10 0.05 -3.17 -11.93
C ARG A 10 -0.83 -2.53 -10.85
N HIS A 11 -1.93 -1.89 -11.24
CA HIS A 11 -2.88 -1.27 -10.32
C HIS A 11 -3.57 -2.31 -9.42
N ASP A 12 -3.90 -3.49 -9.95
CA ASP A 12 -4.49 -4.57 -9.15
C ASP A 12 -3.49 -5.10 -8.11
N LEU A 13 -2.21 -5.28 -8.49
CA LEU A 13 -1.15 -5.71 -7.58
C LEU A 13 -0.83 -4.65 -6.51
N GLU A 14 -0.79 -3.37 -6.88
CA GLU A 14 -0.63 -2.27 -5.92
C GLU A 14 -1.80 -2.22 -4.95
N SER A 15 -3.03 -2.40 -5.44
CA SER A 15 -4.23 -2.45 -4.59
C SER A 15 -4.21 -3.64 -3.64
N PHE A 16 -3.84 -4.82 -4.14
CA PHE A 16 -3.63 -6.02 -3.32
C PHE A 16 -2.57 -5.78 -2.24
N PHE A 17 -1.48 -5.11 -2.57
CA PHE A 17 -0.43 -4.80 -1.59
C PHE A 17 -0.97 -3.95 -0.44
N TYR A 18 -1.75 -2.90 -0.70
CA TYR A 18 -2.38 -2.13 0.40
C TYR A 18 -3.34 -2.97 1.24
N VAL A 19 -4.12 -3.87 0.63
CA VAL A 19 -5.00 -4.81 1.37
C VAL A 19 -4.18 -5.76 2.25
N PHE A 20 -3.08 -6.31 1.71
CA PHE A 20 -2.15 -7.14 2.46
C PHE A 20 -1.56 -6.40 3.68
N LEU A 21 -1.17 -5.13 3.52
CA LEU A 21 -0.68 -4.31 4.62
C LEU A 21 -1.75 -4.08 5.69
N VAL A 22 -2.98 -3.73 5.30
CA VAL A 22 -4.11 -3.60 6.24
C VAL A 22 -4.30 -4.89 7.04
N GLY A 23 -4.24 -6.06 6.37
CA GLY A 23 -4.32 -7.35 7.04
C GLY A 23 -3.20 -7.55 8.07
N CYS A 24 -1.95 -7.22 7.73
CA CYS A 24 -0.81 -7.36 8.65
C CYS A 24 -0.87 -6.40 9.85
N ILE A 25 -1.56 -5.27 9.72
CA ILE A 25 -1.69 -4.24 10.76
C ILE A 25 -2.89 -4.54 11.66
N GLU A 26 -4.07 -4.77 11.08
CA GLU A 26 -5.34 -4.80 11.82
C GLU A 26 -5.78 -6.21 12.24
N PHE A 27 -5.33 -7.27 11.57
CA PHE A 27 -5.80 -8.61 11.90
C PHE A 27 -5.26 -9.07 13.26
N GLU A 28 -6.14 -9.67 14.08
CA GLU A 28 -5.89 -10.07 15.48
C GLU A 28 -5.46 -8.92 16.40
N ARG A 29 -5.69 -7.67 15.99
CA ARG A 29 -5.49 -6.52 16.86
C ARG A 29 -6.64 -6.43 17.87
N GLU A 30 -6.32 -6.04 19.10
CA GLU A 30 -7.32 -5.94 20.18
C GLU A 30 -8.34 -4.84 19.86
N ASP A 31 -9.63 -5.08 20.17
CA ASP A 31 -10.74 -4.17 19.86
C ASP A 31 -10.62 -2.79 20.56
N ASP A 32 -9.85 -2.70 21.64
CA ASP A 32 -9.56 -1.47 22.38
C ASP A 32 -8.24 -0.79 21.99
N ALA A 33 -7.51 -1.37 21.02
CA ALA A 33 -6.32 -0.75 20.48
C ALA A 33 -6.69 0.54 19.74
N ALA A 34 -5.84 1.57 19.89
CA ALA A 34 -6.03 2.83 19.19
C ALA A 34 -6.06 2.62 17.67
N GLU A 35 -7.01 3.26 16.98
CA GLU A 35 -7.08 3.25 15.52
C GLU A 35 -5.76 3.75 14.92
N ILE A 36 -5.36 3.19 13.76
CA ILE A 36 -4.24 3.73 12.98
C ILE A 36 -4.76 4.86 12.09
N GLU A 37 -4.38 6.09 12.42
CA GLU A 37 -4.75 7.29 11.67
C GLU A 37 -4.36 7.17 10.18
N GLU A 38 -3.20 6.59 9.88
CA GLU A 38 -2.74 6.37 8.51
C GLU A 38 -3.71 5.50 7.70
N LEU A 39 -4.31 4.47 8.29
CA LEU A 39 -5.27 3.59 7.61
C LEU A 39 -6.61 4.30 7.38
N GLN A 40 -7.04 5.14 8.32
CA GLN A 40 -8.23 5.97 8.13
C GLN A 40 -8.04 6.92 6.95
N ASP A 41 -6.88 7.55 6.85
CA ASP A 41 -6.55 8.44 5.75
C ASP A 41 -6.48 7.73 4.39
N TRP A 42 -6.08 6.46 4.35
CA TRP A 42 -6.09 5.67 3.12
C TRP A 42 -7.51 5.47 2.56
N SER A 43 -8.50 5.35 3.44
CA SER A 43 -9.92 5.20 3.11
C SER A 43 -10.66 6.53 2.91
N SER A 44 -9.99 7.66 3.15
CA SER A 44 -10.58 8.99 3.05
C SER A 44 -11.01 9.33 1.62
N ASN A 45 -12.20 9.93 1.48
CA ASN A 45 -12.69 10.48 0.21
C ASN A 45 -11.86 11.69 -0.28
N ARG A 46 -10.90 12.18 0.53
CA ARG A 46 -10.00 13.27 0.16
C ARG A 46 -8.81 12.70 -0.62
N ILE A 47 -8.91 12.73 -1.95
CA ILE A 47 -7.89 12.17 -2.88
C ILE A 47 -6.47 12.64 -2.53
N PHE A 48 -6.29 13.93 -2.22
CA PHE A 48 -4.97 14.46 -1.86
C PHE A 48 -4.42 13.83 -0.57
N THR A 49 -5.26 13.67 0.45
CA THR A 49 -4.90 13.04 1.72
C THR A 49 -4.60 11.56 1.51
N SER A 50 -5.52 10.81 0.90
CA SER A 50 -5.36 9.36 0.64
C SER A 50 -4.11 9.05 -0.19
N ASN A 51 -3.88 9.81 -1.27
CA ASN A 51 -2.68 9.59 -2.09
C ASN A 51 -1.40 10.03 -1.38
N GLY A 52 -1.45 11.12 -0.61
CA GLY A 52 -0.31 11.62 0.14
C GLY A 52 0.15 10.65 1.23
N THR A 53 -0.78 10.10 2.00
CA THR A 53 -0.47 9.13 3.05
C THR A 53 0.00 7.80 2.46
N LYS A 54 -0.63 7.29 1.39
CA LYS A 54 -0.15 6.10 0.67
C LYS A 54 1.28 6.27 0.14
N LEU A 55 1.59 7.45 -0.42
CA LEU A 55 2.94 7.79 -0.86
C LEU A 55 3.94 7.79 0.31
N ALA A 56 3.59 8.42 1.43
CA ALA A 56 4.42 8.44 2.64
C ALA A 56 4.70 7.02 3.17
N CYS A 57 3.71 6.13 3.08
CA CYS A 57 3.88 4.73 3.46
C CYS A 57 4.82 3.98 2.52
N VAL A 58 4.80 4.25 1.21
CA VAL A 58 5.78 3.64 0.29
C VAL A 58 7.18 4.22 0.54
N THR A 59 7.30 5.52 0.83
CA THR A 59 8.60 6.20 0.96
C THR A 59 9.30 5.95 2.29
N GLY A 60 8.56 5.98 3.41
CA GLY A 60 9.05 5.65 4.74
C GLY A 60 8.58 4.28 5.23
N PHE A 61 8.48 3.31 4.32
CA PHE A 61 7.87 1.99 4.56
C PHE A 61 8.32 1.28 5.84
N ARG A 62 9.63 1.30 6.13
CA ARG A 62 10.14 0.66 7.36
C ARG A 62 9.55 1.29 8.62
N SER A 63 9.64 2.61 8.76
CA SER A 63 9.22 3.32 9.98
C SER A 63 7.71 3.56 10.07
N HIS A 64 7.00 3.66 8.95
CA HIS A 64 5.57 3.97 8.95
C HIS A 64 4.68 2.73 8.87
N ILE A 65 5.17 1.62 8.33
CA ILE A 65 4.36 0.41 8.11
C ILE A 65 4.86 -0.77 8.92
N LEU A 66 6.16 -1.10 8.86
CA LEU A 66 6.63 -2.32 9.53
C LEU A 66 6.58 -2.23 11.05
N ASP A 67 6.70 -1.03 11.61
CA ASP A 67 6.67 -0.81 13.06
C ASP A 67 5.27 -0.97 13.65
N ILE A 68 4.22 -0.85 12.84
CA ILE A 68 2.81 -0.95 13.25
C ILE A 68 2.18 -2.30 12.91
N PHE A 69 2.95 -3.28 12.45
CA PHE A 69 2.44 -4.63 12.25
C PHE A 69 1.97 -5.23 13.57
N SER A 70 0.86 -5.97 13.52
CA SER A 70 0.45 -6.81 14.64
C SER A 70 1.52 -7.85 14.94
N THR A 71 1.68 -8.20 16.22
CA THR A 71 2.68 -9.16 16.67
C THR A 71 2.52 -10.54 16.03
N SER A 72 1.29 -10.92 15.67
CA SER A 72 0.97 -12.15 14.94
C SER A 72 1.58 -12.20 13.54
N PHE A 73 1.98 -11.06 12.96
CA PHE A 73 2.44 -10.95 11.58
C PHE A 73 3.88 -10.45 11.45
N PHE A 74 4.69 -10.48 12.51
CA PHE A 74 6.09 -10.05 12.45
C PHE A 74 6.91 -10.81 11.39
N ASP A 75 6.65 -12.09 11.19
CA ASP A 75 7.34 -12.91 10.18
C ASP A 75 7.01 -12.48 8.75
N LEU A 76 5.92 -11.73 8.54
CA LEU A 76 5.54 -11.21 7.22
C LEU A 76 6.27 -9.90 6.85
N LYS A 77 7.05 -9.29 7.76
CA LYS A 77 7.78 -8.05 7.47
C LYS A 77 8.73 -8.21 6.29
N ASP A 78 9.44 -9.34 6.21
CA ASP A 78 10.36 -9.61 5.09
C ASP A 78 9.62 -9.79 3.76
N LEU A 79 8.43 -10.41 3.79
CA LEU A 79 7.57 -10.51 2.61
C LEU A 79 7.07 -9.13 2.19
N ALA A 80 6.65 -8.30 3.15
CA ALA A 80 6.16 -6.96 2.90
C ALA A 80 7.24 -6.06 2.27
N ILE A 81 8.49 -6.16 2.75
CA ILE A 81 9.65 -5.48 2.16
C ILE A 81 9.85 -5.94 0.72
N LYS A 82 9.87 -7.25 0.46
CA LYS A 82 10.07 -7.80 -0.88
C LYS A 82 8.98 -7.34 -1.84
N LEU A 83 7.70 -7.42 -1.43
CA LEU A 83 6.57 -6.96 -2.24
C LEU A 83 6.67 -5.46 -2.52
N ARG A 84 7.00 -4.64 -1.52
CA ARG A 84 7.24 -3.20 -1.73
C ARG A 84 8.33 -2.97 -2.76
N THR A 85 9.47 -3.64 -2.65
CA THR A 85 10.59 -3.47 -3.59
C THR A 85 10.21 -3.90 -5.01
N ILE A 86 9.51 -5.02 -5.17
CA ILE A 86 9.01 -5.48 -6.47
C ILE A 86 8.02 -4.48 -7.08
N LEU A 87 7.10 -3.96 -6.26
CA LEU A 87 6.01 -3.10 -6.71
C LEU A 87 6.33 -1.61 -6.73
N PHE A 88 7.43 -1.13 -6.19
CA PHE A 88 7.72 0.32 -6.15
C PHE A 88 9.20 0.64 -6.36
N GLY A 89 10.01 -0.36 -6.68
CA GLY A 89 11.46 -0.23 -6.79
C GLY A 89 12.15 -0.04 -5.44
N GLU A 90 13.46 0.16 -5.47
CA GLU A 90 14.28 0.37 -4.27
C GLU A 90 14.30 1.85 -3.86
N SER A 91 14.48 2.74 -4.83
CA SER A 91 14.27 4.19 -4.70
C SER A 91 12.84 4.55 -5.11
N THR A 92 12.15 5.33 -4.28
CA THR A 92 10.75 5.78 -4.40
C THR A 92 10.43 6.67 -5.62
N VAL A 93 11.32 6.70 -6.60
CA VAL A 93 11.31 7.66 -7.71
C VAL A 93 10.33 7.24 -8.81
N GLU A 94 9.90 5.99 -8.85
CA GLU A 94 8.92 5.48 -9.83
C GLU A 94 7.52 5.35 -9.23
N VAL A 95 7.01 6.42 -8.64
CA VAL A 95 5.58 6.52 -8.30
C VAL A 95 4.85 7.04 -9.53
N GLY A 96 4.56 6.13 -10.45
CA GLY A 96 3.80 6.40 -11.66
C GLY A 96 3.53 5.10 -12.40
N THR A 97 2.30 4.93 -12.88
CA THR A 97 1.99 3.87 -13.85
C THR A 97 2.89 4.11 -15.07
N PRO A 98 3.72 3.14 -15.47
CA PRO A 98 4.41 3.25 -16.75
C PRO A 98 3.38 3.50 -17.86
N ASP A 99 3.71 4.33 -18.86
CA ASP A 99 2.81 4.62 -19.99
C ASP A 99 2.44 3.38 -20.81
N ASP A 100 3.11 2.25 -20.57
CA ASP A 100 2.84 0.96 -21.19
C ASP A 100 1.76 0.19 -20.38
N PRO A 101 0.50 0.18 -20.84
CA PRO A 101 -0.56 -0.60 -20.24
C PRO A 101 -0.46 -1.99 -20.85
N ASN A 102 0.55 -2.77 -20.45
CA ASN A 102 0.72 -4.13 -20.95
C ASN A 102 -0.66 -4.83 -20.89
N PRO A 103 -1.27 -5.18 -22.04
CA PRO A 103 -2.69 -5.50 -22.10
C PRO A 103 -3.00 -6.72 -21.23
N MET A 104 -4.12 -6.63 -20.51
CA MET A 104 -4.72 -7.69 -19.70
C MET A 104 -4.75 -9.02 -20.46
N TYR A 105 -4.19 -10.08 -19.84
CA TYR A 105 -4.33 -11.51 -20.12
C TYR A 105 -4.50 -11.91 -21.60
N GLU A 106 -3.55 -12.68 -22.14
CA GLU A 106 -3.85 -13.51 -23.34
C GLU A 106 -5.02 -14.47 -23.06
#